data_AF-A0A3B9FNN3-F1
#
_entry.id   AF-A0A3B9FNN3-F1
#
_cell.length_a   1.000
_cell.length_b   1.000
_cell.length_c   1.000
_cell.angle_alpha   90.00
_cell.angle_beta   90.00
_cell.angle_gamma   90.00
#
_symmetry.space_group_name_H-M   'P 1'
#
loop_
_entity.id
_entity.type
_entity.pdbx_description
1 polymer ?
#
loop_
_entity_poly.entity_id
_entity_poly.type
_entity_poly.pdbx_seq_one_letter_code
_entity_poly.pdbx_strand_id
1 'polypeptide(L)'
;MNLLFGPPSNKGRRPRKITLLGSLGWLDNGNKVNCSPLFLLLLIPVGFALQCIAKENHWSLIPPQSPTSGQSIDEFIKKKLSQKGLRHSDEASRRTLIRRVYLDMLGLIPTPEEVEAFVSDERKDAYERLLEKVLEDPSYGERWARHWLDVVRYADSAGFETNHERPNAYHYRDYVIRAFNEDKPYDRFVFEQVAGDTVREHAATGFIVAGPKDIVGGKDPLLRKQQRANELADMVGVTGSAFLGLTVGCARCHDHKFDPISQEDFYSMQAVFEGVVHGERNVPLRDEVKKEIDELGAQKSLLQKELRRFIPESTKSFVLLDDENSDQVEFLQKTAGKGTNPKGTDRGYL
;
A
#
# COMPACT_ATOMS: atom_id res chain seq x y z
N MET A 1 -30.09 -16.58 -3.82
CA MET A 1 -28.88 -17.40 -3.79
C MET A 1 -27.94 -16.79 -2.77
N ASN A 2 -27.19 -17.59 -2.00
CA ASN A 2 -26.40 -17.13 -0.86
C ASN A 2 -25.26 -16.20 -1.32
N LEU A 3 -25.24 -14.94 -0.86
CA LEU A 3 -24.08 -14.06 -1.06
C LEU A 3 -23.07 -14.36 0.07
N LEU A 4 -22.39 -15.49 -0.07
CA LEU A 4 -21.19 -15.76 0.71
C LEU A 4 -20.13 -14.73 0.32
N PHE A 5 -20.02 -13.62 1.06
CA PHE A 5 -18.78 -12.88 1.14
C PHE A 5 -17.75 -13.76 1.86
N GLY A 6 -17.07 -14.55 1.05
CA GLY A 6 -16.05 -15.51 1.41
C GLY A 6 -15.96 -16.52 0.27
N PRO A 7 -15.00 -16.39 -0.67
CA PRO A 7 -14.85 -17.38 -1.73
C PRO A 7 -14.67 -18.77 -1.09
N PRO A 8 -15.28 -19.84 -1.64
CA PRO A 8 -14.87 -21.19 -1.32
C PRO A 8 -13.49 -21.42 -1.95
N SER A 9 -12.46 -20.89 -1.31
CA SER A 9 -11.10 -20.97 -1.81
C SER A 9 -10.53 -22.36 -1.52
N ASN A 10 -10.10 -23.02 -2.60
CA ASN A 10 -9.30 -24.24 -2.58
C ASN A 10 -7.89 -24.01 -2.00
N LYS A 11 -7.59 -22.80 -1.47
CA LYS A 11 -6.36 -22.45 -0.74
C LYS A 11 -6.55 -22.44 0.77
N GLY A 12 -7.50 -23.18 1.37
CA GLY A 12 -7.66 -23.19 2.84
C GLY A 12 -7.89 -21.80 3.46
N ARG A 13 -8.28 -20.82 2.65
CA ARG A 13 -8.57 -19.43 3.02
C ARG A 13 -9.99 -19.37 3.57
N ARG A 14 -10.19 -19.94 4.76
CA ARG A 14 -11.23 -19.38 5.62
C ARG A 14 -10.73 -18.00 6.04
N PRO A 15 -11.59 -16.99 6.19
CA PRO A 15 -11.29 -15.96 7.18
C PRO A 15 -11.09 -16.75 8.48
N ARG A 16 -9.82 -16.96 8.87
CA ARG A 16 -9.54 -17.25 10.27
C ARG A 16 -10.27 -16.15 10.99
N LYS A 17 -11.08 -16.50 12.00
CA LYS A 17 -11.71 -15.55 12.92
C LYS A 17 -10.80 -14.34 12.94
N ILE A 18 -11.31 -13.18 12.52
CA ILE A 18 -10.70 -11.91 12.93
C ILE A 18 -10.73 -12.05 14.45
N THR A 19 -9.65 -12.61 14.96
CA THR A 19 -9.28 -12.46 16.33
C THR A 19 -8.92 -10.99 16.24
N LEU A 20 -9.90 -10.15 16.55
CA LEU A 20 -9.60 -8.96 17.31
C LEU A 20 -8.73 -9.53 18.43
N LEU A 21 -7.42 -9.59 18.18
CA LEU A 21 -6.45 -9.56 19.23
C LEU A 21 -6.99 -8.41 20.04
N GLY A 22 -7.51 -8.73 21.22
CA GLY A 22 -7.68 -7.74 22.26
C GLY A 22 -6.28 -7.23 22.55
N SER A 23 -5.74 -6.42 21.65
CA SER A 23 -4.53 -5.65 21.84
C SER A 23 -4.92 -4.44 22.69
N LEU A 24 -5.51 -4.73 23.85
CA LEU A 24 -5.50 -3.86 25.02
C LEU A 24 -4.08 -3.72 25.57
N GLY A 25 -3.13 -4.56 25.10
CA GLY A 25 -1.73 -4.53 25.55
C GLY A 25 -0.96 -3.24 25.25
N TRP A 26 -1.47 -2.33 24.40
CA TRP A 26 -0.83 -1.03 24.16
C TRP A 26 -1.31 0.09 25.10
N LEU A 27 -2.40 -0.15 25.85
CA LEU A 27 -2.88 0.73 26.91
C LEU A 27 -2.43 0.29 28.31
N ASP A 28 -1.67 -0.81 28.42
CA ASP A 28 -1.37 -1.48 29.69
C ASP A 28 -0.09 -1.01 30.40
N ASN A 29 0.60 0.03 29.91
CA ASN A 29 1.74 0.62 30.62
C ASN A 29 1.33 1.88 31.35
N GLY A 30 1.02 1.67 32.64
CA GLY A 30 0.52 2.64 33.59
C GLY A 30 1.16 4.04 33.54
N ASN A 31 0.30 5.02 33.28
CA ASN A 31 0.32 6.26 34.02
C ASN A 31 -0.90 6.28 34.96
N LYS A 32 -0.61 6.40 36.25
CA LYS A 32 -1.60 6.40 37.32
C LYS A 32 -2.43 7.68 37.21
N VAL A 33 -3.65 7.57 36.67
CA VAL A 33 -4.66 8.61 36.84
C VAL A 33 -5.00 8.68 38.34
N ASN A 34 -4.87 9.88 38.89
CA ASN A 34 -4.84 10.16 40.31
C ASN A 34 -6.20 9.88 40.98
N CYS A 35 -6.32 8.73 41.63
CA CYS A 35 -7.32 8.49 42.68
C CYS A 35 -6.56 8.18 43.97
N SER A 36 -6.36 9.19 44.82
CA SER A 36 -5.83 9.02 46.18
C SER A 36 -6.91 9.46 47.19
N PRO A 37 -6.97 8.87 48.40
CA PRO A 37 -5.76 8.62 49.19
C PRO A 37 -5.64 7.23 49.85
N LEU A 38 -4.39 6.98 50.28
CA LEU A 38 -3.86 5.92 51.18
C LEU A 38 -3.46 4.55 50.59
N PHE A 39 -2.14 4.35 50.52
CA PHE A 39 -1.37 3.23 51.11
C PHE A 39 -2.05 1.84 51.18
N LEU A 40 -1.60 0.88 50.36
CA LEU A 40 -0.83 -0.29 50.83
C LEU A 40 -0.33 -1.16 49.67
N LEU A 41 0.80 -1.82 49.95
CA LEU A 41 1.57 -2.75 49.15
C LEU A 41 0.83 -4.04 48.69
N LEU A 42 1.46 -4.65 47.68
CA LEU A 42 1.55 -6.09 47.36
C LEU A 42 0.41 -6.77 46.59
N LEU A 43 0.79 -7.32 45.43
CA LEU A 43 0.30 -8.54 44.76
C LEU A 43 -1.21 -8.62 44.47
N ILE A 44 -1.64 -8.20 43.27
CA ILE A 44 -2.94 -8.57 42.71
C ILE A 44 -2.77 -8.99 41.23
N PRO A 45 -3.43 -10.09 40.76
CA PRO A 45 -3.18 -10.69 39.47
C PRO A 45 -3.81 -9.91 38.31
N VAL A 46 -3.37 -10.26 37.11
CA VAL A 46 -3.63 -9.78 35.73
C VAL A 46 -5.11 -9.62 35.31
N GLY A 47 -6.08 -9.64 36.23
CA GLY A 47 -7.52 -9.52 35.96
C GLY A 47 -8.17 -8.19 36.37
N PHE A 48 -7.48 -7.29 37.07
CA PHE A 48 -8.11 -6.10 37.68
C PHE A 48 -8.05 -4.80 36.85
N ALA A 49 -7.31 -4.79 35.73
CA ALA A 49 -7.07 -3.56 34.96
C ALA A 49 -8.17 -3.22 33.93
N LEU A 50 -8.93 -4.20 33.44
CA LEU A 50 -10.05 -3.93 32.50
C LEU A 50 -11.16 -3.06 33.12
N GLN A 51 -11.25 -2.98 34.45
CA GLN A 51 -12.33 -2.29 35.15
C GLN A 51 -12.20 -0.75 35.11
N CYS A 52 -11.02 -0.21 34.81
CA CYS A 52 -10.80 1.25 34.86
C CYS A 52 -11.10 1.95 33.53
N ILE A 53 -10.82 1.35 32.38
CA ILE A 53 -11.18 1.92 31.06
C ILE A 53 -12.67 1.66 30.74
N ALA A 54 -13.22 0.55 31.24
CA ALA A 54 -14.65 0.25 31.13
C ALA A 54 -15.56 1.19 31.94
N LYS A 55 -15.00 2.11 32.74
CA LYS A 55 -15.76 2.91 33.70
C LYS A 55 -16.50 4.12 33.08
N GLU A 56 -16.19 4.51 31.84
CA GLU A 56 -16.87 5.64 31.18
C GLU A 56 -18.07 5.25 30.30
N ASN A 57 -18.45 3.96 30.20
CA ASN A 57 -19.61 3.51 29.39
C ASN A 57 -19.61 4.09 27.97
N HIS A 58 -18.44 4.35 27.40
CA HIS A 58 -18.38 5.00 26.11
C HIS A 58 -18.74 4.00 25.02
N TRP A 59 -19.90 4.22 24.40
CA TRP A 59 -20.58 3.23 23.56
C TRP A 59 -19.71 2.72 22.40
N SER A 60 -18.80 3.56 21.89
CA SER A 60 -17.90 3.25 20.77
C SER A 60 -16.72 2.36 21.17
N LEU A 61 -16.36 2.31 22.45
CA LEU A 61 -15.24 1.52 22.98
C LEU A 61 -15.68 0.22 23.65
N ILE A 62 -16.98 -0.06 23.68
CA ILE A 62 -17.50 -1.33 24.15
C ILE A 62 -17.23 -2.39 23.05
N PRO A 63 -16.47 -3.45 23.35
CA PRO A 63 -16.18 -4.47 22.36
C PRO A 63 -17.48 -5.10 21.83
N PRO A 64 -17.67 -5.19 20.51
CA PRO A 64 -18.85 -5.83 19.96
C PRO A 64 -18.87 -7.31 20.36
N GLN A 65 -19.99 -7.75 20.91
CA GLN A 65 -20.18 -9.16 21.22
C GLN A 65 -20.55 -9.93 19.95
N SER A 66 -19.90 -11.06 19.74
CA SER A 66 -20.28 -11.95 18.64
C SER A 66 -21.72 -12.43 18.85
N PRO A 67 -22.59 -12.33 17.83
CA PRO A 67 -23.97 -12.81 17.93
C PRO A 67 -24.00 -14.32 18.19
N THR A 68 -24.93 -14.75 19.04
CA THR A 68 -25.20 -16.18 19.29
C THR A 68 -26.01 -16.85 18.17
N SER A 69 -26.63 -16.06 17.29
CA SER A 69 -27.38 -16.50 16.11
C SER A 69 -27.34 -15.40 15.03
N GLY A 70 -27.18 -15.74 13.75
CA GLY A 70 -26.82 -14.77 12.71
C GLY A 70 -25.32 -14.83 12.44
N GLN A 71 -24.85 -15.85 11.72
CA GLN A 71 -23.43 -16.14 11.53
C GLN A 71 -22.80 -15.32 10.39
N SER A 72 -23.60 -14.58 9.61
CA SER A 72 -23.13 -13.72 8.53
C SER A 72 -23.79 -12.34 8.53
N ILE A 73 -23.12 -11.37 7.93
CA ILE A 73 -23.64 -10.00 7.70
C ILE A 73 -24.97 -10.05 6.93
N ASP A 74 -25.09 -10.96 5.98
CA ASP A 74 -26.31 -11.17 5.20
C ASP A 74 -27.52 -11.53 6.07
N GLU A 75 -27.34 -12.39 7.06
CA GLU A 75 -28.42 -12.77 7.97
C GLU A 75 -28.87 -11.56 8.81
N PHE A 76 -27.95 -10.69 9.21
CA PHE A 76 -28.28 -9.42 9.88
C PHE A 76 -29.09 -8.49 8.98
N ILE A 77 -28.66 -8.31 7.74
CA ILE A 77 -29.35 -7.46 6.76
C ILE A 77 -30.75 -8.03 6.49
N LYS A 78 -30.84 -9.33 6.20
CA LYS A 78 -32.11 -10.03 5.95
C LYS A 78 -33.08 -9.88 7.11
N LYS A 79 -32.61 -10.09 8.35
CA LYS A 79 -33.42 -9.90 9.56
C LYS A 79 -33.98 -8.48 9.65
N LYS A 80 -33.14 -7.46 9.42
CA LYS A 80 -33.57 -6.05 9.46
C LYS A 80 -34.54 -5.69 8.33
N LEU A 81 -34.33 -6.23 7.12
CA LEU A 81 -35.26 -6.05 5.99
C LEU A 81 -36.62 -6.68 6.30
N SER A 82 -36.65 -7.93 6.77
CA SER A 82 -37.89 -8.63 7.11
C SER A 82 -38.69 -7.92 8.21
N GLN A 83 -38.01 -7.39 9.24
CA GLN A 83 -38.66 -6.57 10.28
C GLN A 83 -39.34 -5.32 9.74
N LYS A 84 -38.84 -4.78 8.62
CA LYS A 84 -39.41 -3.61 7.95
C LYS A 84 -40.38 -3.97 6.81
N GLY A 85 -40.70 -5.25 6.62
CA GLY A 85 -41.51 -5.71 5.49
C GLY A 85 -40.83 -5.51 4.13
N LEU A 86 -39.51 -5.37 4.11
CA LEU A 86 -38.71 -5.18 2.90
C LEU A 86 -38.10 -6.51 2.44
N ARG A 87 -37.85 -6.62 1.14
CA ARG A 87 -37.13 -7.71 0.50
C ARG A 87 -35.89 -7.19 -0.22
N HIS A 88 -34.95 -8.08 -0.51
CA HIS A 88 -33.84 -7.74 -1.39
C HIS A 88 -34.35 -7.39 -2.79
N SER A 89 -33.62 -6.52 -3.48
CA SER A 89 -33.83 -6.30 -4.91
C SER A 89 -33.58 -7.59 -5.70
N ASP A 90 -34.23 -7.70 -6.85
CA ASP A 90 -33.97 -8.79 -7.77
C ASP A 90 -32.51 -8.77 -8.22
N GLU A 91 -31.98 -9.97 -8.48
CA GLU A 91 -30.60 -10.12 -8.93
C GLU A 91 -30.40 -9.46 -10.30
N ALA A 92 -29.26 -8.78 -10.45
CA ALA A 92 -28.94 -8.12 -11.70
C ALA A 92 -28.68 -9.15 -12.82
N SER A 93 -28.87 -8.75 -14.08
CA SER A 93 -28.54 -9.62 -15.21
C SER A 93 -27.05 -10.01 -15.19
N ARG A 94 -26.69 -11.19 -15.71
CA ARG A 94 -25.29 -11.66 -15.77
C ARG A 94 -24.34 -10.64 -16.39
N ARG A 95 -24.76 -9.99 -17.49
CA ARG A 95 -24.00 -8.90 -18.13
C ARG A 95 -23.74 -7.72 -17.19
N THR A 96 -24.72 -7.37 -16.35
CA THR A 96 -24.56 -6.30 -15.34
C THR A 96 -23.64 -6.74 -14.21
N LEU A 97 -23.78 -7.99 -13.74
CA LEU A 97 -22.97 -8.54 -12.65
C LEU A 97 -21.48 -8.52 -12.99
N ILE A 98 -21.08 -9.07 -14.14
CA ILE A 98 -19.65 -9.08 -14.53
C ILE A 98 -19.09 -7.66 -14.67
N ARG A 99 -19.85 -6.75 -15.27
CA ARG A 99 -19.42 -5.35 -15.42
C ARG A 99 -19.19 -4.69 -14.07
N ARG A 100 -20.09 -4.88 -13.09
CA ARG A 100 -19.95 -4.33 -11.74
C ARG A 100 -18.74 -4.91 -11.03
N VAL A 101 -18.60 -6.24 -11.03
CA VAL A 101 -17.47 -6.92 -10.37
C VAL A 101 -16.13 -6.42 -10.91
N TYR A 102 -15.96 -6.34 -12.23
CA TYR A 102 -14.71 -5.85 -12.83
C TYR A 102 -14.44 -4.37 -12.48
N LEU A 103 -15.44 -3.50 -12.54
CA LEU A 103 -15.25 -2.08 -12.22
C LEU A 103 -14.98 -1.85 -10.73
N ASP A 104 -15.68 -2.57 -9.86
CA ASP A 104 -15.55 -2.39 -8.42
C ASP A 104 -14.21 -2.97 -7.94
N MET A 105 -13.83 -4.15 -8.43
CA MET A 105 -12.68 -4.90 -7.94
C MET A 105 -11.37 -4.56 -8.67
N LEU A 106 -11.41 -4.31 -9.97
CA LEU A 106 -10.22 -4.02 -10.79
C LEU A 106 -10.18 -2.57 -11.27
N GLY A 107 -11.31 -1.85 -11.28
CA GLY A 107 -11.39 -0.53 -11.90
C GLY A 107 -11.41 -0.56 -13.44
N LEU A 108 -11.57 -1.74 -14.03
CA LEU A 108 -11.51 -1.98 -15.48
C LEU A 108 -12.86 -2.50 -16.01
N ILE A 109 -13.04 -2.44 -17.32
CA ILE A 109 -14.21 -3.02 -18.00
C ILE A 109 -13.80 -4.41 -18.51
N PRO A 110 -14.64 -5.46 -18.37
CA PRO A 110 -14.33 -6.79 -18.90
C PRO A 110 -14.30 -6.77 -20.43
N THR A 111 -13.52 -7.65 -21.06
CA THR A 111 -13.56 -7.77 -22.53
C THR A 111 -14.87 -8.39 -23.01
N PRO A 112 -15.29 -8.15 -24.26
CA PRO A 112 -16.49 -8.78 -24.82
C PRO A 112 -16.49 -10.31 -24.70
N GLU A 113 -15.33 -10.94 -24.87
CA GLU A 113 -15.14 -12.39 -24.78
C GLU A 113 -15.34 -12.89 -23.34
N GLU A 114 -14.83 -12.17 -22.35
CA GLU A 114 -15.03 -12.50 -20.94
C GLU A 114 -16.50 -12.36 -20.52
N VAL A 115 -17.18 -11.32 -21.03
CA VAL A 115 -18.61 -11.14 -20.82
C VAL A 115 -19.38 -12.33 -21.37
N GLU A 116 -19.10 -12.75 -22.60
CA GLU A 116 -19.89 -13.81 -23.22
C GLU A 116 -19.57 -15.20 -22.68
N ALA A 117 -18.31 -15.43 -22.29
CA ALA A 117 -17.92 -16.63 -21.54
C ALA A 117 -18.68 -16.71 -20.20
N PHE A 118 -18.79 -15.60 -19.46
CA PHE A 118 -19.57 -15.60 -18.21
C PHE A 118 -21.06 -15.71 -18.47
N VAL A 119 -21.64 -15.01 -19.44
CA VAL A 119 -23.08 -15.03 -19.70
C VAL A 119 -23.57 -16.41 -20.11
N SER A 120 -22.78 -17.14 -20.90
CA SER A 120 -23.10 -18.50 -21.38
C SER A 120 -22.75 -19.62 -20.39
N ASP A 121 -22.08 -19.32 -19.27
CA ASP A 121 -21.71 -20.32 -18.26
C ASP A 121 -22.91 -20.72 -17.38
N GLU A 122 -23.53 -21.86 -17.70
CA GLU A 122 -24.70 -22.41 -16.99
C GLU A 122 -24.36 -23.14 -15.69
N ARG A 123 -23.07 -23.22 -15.31
CA ARG A 123 -22.69 -23.88 -14.06
C ARG A 123 -23.26 -23.12 -12.86
N LYS A 124 -23.64 -23.87 -11.83
CA LYS A 124 -24.21 -23.32 -10.59
C LYS A 124 -23.24 -22.43 -9.82
N ASP A 125 -21.93 -22.63 -10.00
CA ASP A 125 -20.84 -21.90 -9.37
C ASP A 125 -20.19 -20.86 -10.30
N ALA A 126 -20.82 -20.53 -11.44
CA ALA A 126 -20.23 -19.65 -12.45
C ALA A 126 -19.85 -18.26 -11.89
N TYR A 127 -20.65 -17.72 -10.97
CA TYR A 127 -20.39 -16.42 -10.37
C TYR A 127 -19.22 -16.46 -9.38
N GLU A 128 -19.15 -17.50 -8.55
CA GLU A 128 -18.06 -17.72 -7.62
C GLU A 128 -16.73 -17.91 -8.36
N ARG A 129 -16.73 -18.60 -9.49
CA ARG A 129 -15.55 -18.75 -10.35
C ARG A 129 -15.12 -17.43 -10.99
N LEU A 130 -16.08 -16.59 -11.40
CA LEU A 130 -15.81 -15.24 -11.88
C LEU A 130 -15.12 -14.42 -10.79
N LEU A 131 -15.64 -14.48 -9.56
CA LEU A 131 -15.06 -13.77 -8.42
C LEU A 131 -13.64 -14.26 -8.12
N GLU A 132 -13.38 -15.57 -8.10
CA GLU A 132 -12.02 -16.09 -7.87
C GLU A 132 -11.07 -15.59 -8.96
N LYS A 133 -11.47 -15.65 -10.24
CA LYS A 133 -10.66 -15.12 -11.35
C LYS A 133 -10.32 -13.64 -11.15
N VAL A 134 -11.30 -12.83 -10.76
CA VAL A 134 -11.12 -11.39 -10.54
C VAL A 134 -10.24 -11.10 -9.31
N LEU A 135 -10.38 -11.89 -8.24
CA LEU A 135 -9.55 -11.75 -7.04
C LEU A 135 -8.11 -12.25 -7.24
N GLU A 136 -7.87 -13.13 -8.21
CA GLU A 136 -6.53 -13.60 -8.60
C GLU A 136 -5.83 -12.67 -9.60
N ASP A 137 -6.54 -11.69 -10.17
CA ASP A 137 -5.98 -10.73 -11.11
C ASP A 137 -5.06 -9.72 -10.38
N PRO A 138 -3.80 -9.51 -10.82
CA PRO A 138 -2.87 -8.59 -10.16
C PRO A 138 -3.38 -7.14 -10.03
N SER A 139 -4.26 -6.69 -10.93
CA SER A 139 -4.86 -5.35 -10.88
C SER A 139 -5.84 -5.18 -9.72
N TYR A 140 -6.27 -6.27 -9.06
CA TYR A 140 -7.01 -6.19 -7.79
C TYR A 140 -6.21 -5.44 -6.73
N GLY A 141 -4.96 -5.84 -6.50
CA GLY A 141 -4.07 -5.19 -5.53
C GLY A 141 -3.76 -3.75 -5.90
N GLU A 142 -3.59 -3.44 -7.20
CA GLU A 142 -3.40 -2.06 -7.68
C GLU A 142 -4.62 -1.18 -7.37
N ARG A 143 -5.83 -1.70 -7.64
CA ARG A 143 -7.09 -1.00 -7.40
C ARG A 143 -7.31 -0.74 -5.91
N TRP A 144 -7.13 -1.76 -5.07
CA TRP A 144 -7.39 -1.67 -3.63
C TRP A 144 -6.28 -0.93 -2.87
N ALA A 145 -5.03 -1.06 -3.30
CA ALA A 145 -3.93 -0.28 -2.73
C ALA A 145 -4.18 1.23 -2.88
N ARG A 146 -4.74 1.70 -4.00
CA ARG A 146 -5.07 3.12 -4.17
C ARG A 146 -5.94 3.66 -3.02
N HIS A 147 -6.95 2.91 -2.59
CA HIS A 147 -7.81 3.31 -1.47
C HIS A 147 -7.04 3.41 -0.16
N TRP A 148 -6.12 2.49 0.09
CA TRP A 148 -5.24 2.54 1.26
C TRP A 148 -4.24 3.71 1.17
N LEU A 149 -3.69 3.97 0.00
CA LEU A 149 -2.73 5.05 -0.24
C LEU A 149 -3.37 6.43 -0.02
N ASP A 150 -4.68 6.56 -0.31
CA ASP A 150 -5.46 7.75 0.04
C ASP A 150 -5.54 7.94 1.57
N VAL A 151 -5.81 6.87 2.33
CA VAL A 151 -5.91 6.90 3.82
C VAL A 151 -4.61 7.38 4.46
N VAL A 152 -3.48 6.87 3.96
CA VAL A 152 -2.16 7.18 4.52
C VAL A 152 -1.55 8.45 3.94
N ARG A 153 -2.27 9.11 3.02
CA ARG A 153 -1.92 10.38 2.35
C ARG A 153 -0.61 10.26 1.58
N TYR A 154 -0.42 9.11 0.95
CA TYR A 154 0.74 8.83 0.13
C TYR A 154 0.80 9.75 -1.08
N ALA A 155 2.00 10.23 -1.40
CA ALA A 155 2.32 10.84 -2.68
C ALA A 155 3.75 10.47 -3.08
N ASP A 156 4.01 10.41 -4.39
CA ASP A 156 5.36 10.31 -4.96
C ASP A 156 6.15 11.63 -4.83
N SER A 157 5.69 12.57 -3.99
CA SER A 157 6.27 13.89 -3.77
C SER A 157 6.02 14.41 -2.35
N ALA A 158 6.70 15.48 -1.95
CA ALA A 158 6.66 16.02 -0.60
C ALA A 158 5.34 16.71 -0.22
N GLY A 159 4.64 17.33 -1.17
CA GLY A 159 3.24 17.78 -1.02
C GLY A 159 2.96 18.83 0.05
N PHE A 160 3.95 19.59 0.54
CA PHE A 160 3.78 20.69 1.51
C PHE A 160 3.90 22.07 0.81
N GLU A 161 4.65 23.02 1.37
CA GLU A 161 4.89 24.35 0.78
C GLU A 161 5.68 24.30 -0.54
N THR A 162 6.64 23.39 -0.64
CA THR A 162 7.40 23.10 -1.86
C THR A 162 7.20 21.64 -2.25
N ASN A 163 6.95 21.39 -3.53
CA ASN A 163 6.70 20.04 -3.99
C ASN A 163 7.91 19.45 -4.72
N HIS A 164 8.65 18.58 -4.02
CA HIS A 164 9.78 17.84 -4.59
C HIS A 164 9.44 16.36 -4.71
N GLU A 165 9.94 15.70 -5.75
CA GLU A 165 9.78 14.27 -5.97
C GLU A 165 10.42 13.45 -4.83
N ARG A 166 9.80 12.31 -4.52
CA ARG A 166 10.31 11.29 -3.61
C ARG A 166 10.66 10.05 -4.44
N PRO A 167 11.89 9.96 -4.97
CA PRO A 167 12.22 8.95 -5.99
C PRO A 167 12.07 7.51 -5.51
N ASN A 168 12.10 7.28 -4.20
CA ASN A 168 12.03 5.94 -3.60
C ASN A 168 10.72 5.66 -2.85
N ALA A 169 9.73 6.56 -2.87
CA ALA A 169 8.46 6.37 -2.16
C ALA A 169 7.68 5.14 -2.67
N TYR A 170 7.84 4.82 -3.96
CA TYR A 170 7.13 3.73 -4.63
C TYR A 170 7.34 2.35 -3.97
N HIS A 171 8.43 2.14 -3.23
CA HIS A 171 8.63 0.88 -2.50
C HIS A 171 7.52 0.61 -1.47
N TYR A 172 7.00 1.66 -0.84
CA TYR A 172 5.85 1.55 0.07
C TYR A 172 4.56 1.22 -0.70
N ARG A 173 4.29 1.94 -1.81
CA ARG A 173 3.15 1.66 -2.70
C ARG A 173 3.14 0.20 -3.16
N ASP A 174 4.28 -0.28 -3.65
CA ASP A 174 4.42 -1.62 -4.18
C ASP A 174 4.29 -2.67 -3.06
N TYR A 175 4.72 -2.37 -1.83
CA TYR A 175 4.45 -3.21 -0.66
C TYR A 175 2.94 -3.34 -0.40
N VAL A 176 2.19 -2.24 -0.43
CA VAL A 176 0.74 -2.25 -0.21
C VAL A 176 0.03 -3.06 -1.30
N ILE A 177 0.38 -2.85 -2.57
CA ILE A 177 -0.16 -3.62 -3.72
C ILE A 177 0.03 -5.12 -3.50
N ARG A 178 1.26 -5.53 -3.14
CA ARG A 178 1.55 -6.94 -2.84
C ARG A 178 0.76 -7.46 -1.65
N ALA A 179 0.66 -6.69 -0.56
CA ALA A 179 -0.09 -7.11 0.63
C ALA A 179 -1.56 -7.42 0.31
N PHE A 180 -2.19 -6.65 -0.58
CA PHE A 180 -3.55 -6.94 -1.05
C PHE A 180 -3.60 -8.19 -1.95
N ASN A 181 -2.70 -8.30 -2.93
CA ASN A 181 -2.67 -9.46 -3.85
C ASN A 181 -2.34 -10.78 -3.14
N GLU A 182 -1.54 -10.72 -2.08
CA GLU A 182 -1.15 -11.89 -1.28
C GLU A 182 -2.20 -12.26 -0.21
N ASP A 183 -3.28 -11.47 -0.08
CA ASP A 183 -4.30 -11.63 0.97
C ASP A 183 -3.66 -11.62 2.37
N LYS A 184 -2.79 -10.62 2.61
CA LYS A 184 -2.02 -10.51 3.85
C LYS A 184 -2.98 -10.36 5.04
N PRO A 185 -2.83 -11.18 6.11
CA PRO A 185 -3.63 -11.03 7.32
C PRO A 185 -3.56 -9.59 7.86
N TYR A 186 -4.73 -9.02 8.16
CA TYR A 186 -4.83 -7.62 8.53
C TYR A 186 -4.00 -7.26 9.76
N ASP A 187 -3.97 -8.12 10.78
CA ASP A 187 -3.12 -7.96 11.97
C ASP A 187 -1.64 -7.86 11.61
N ARG A 188 -1.18 -8.70 10.67
CA ARG A 188 0.19 -8.66 10.17
C ARG A 188 0.45 -7.40 9.34
N PHE A 189 -0.49 -7.01 8.49
CA PHE A 189 -0.40 -5.77 7.71
C PHE A 189 -0.24 -4.57 8.64
N VAL A 190 -1.12 -4.39 9.63
CA VAL A 190 -1.04 -3.30 10.62
C VAL A 190 0.29 -3.33 11.38
N PHE A 191 0.73 -4.51 11.85
CA PHE A 191 2.00 -4.65 12.55
C PHE A 191 3.19 -4.18 11.69
N GLU A 192 3.25 -4.61 10.42
CA GLU A 192 4.33 -4.23 9.51
C GLU A 192 4.32 -2.73 9.19
N GLN A 193 3.15 -2.07 9.13
CA GLN A 193 3.06 -0.63 8.93
C GLN A 193 3.74 0.17 10.06
N VAL A 194 3.55 -0.26 11.30
CA VAL A 194 4.03 0.47 12.50
C VAL A 194 5.44 0.03 12.92
N ALA A 195 5.78 -1.25 12.73
CA ALA A 195 7.01 -1.86 13.24
C ALA A 195 7.67 -2.83 12.24
N GLY A 196 7.46 -2.63 10.94
CA GLY A 196 7.96 -3.51 9.88
C GLY A 196 9.48 -3.69 9.87
N ASP A 197 10.23 -2.68 10.30
CA ASP A 197 11.68 -2.75 10.43
C ASP A 197 12.16 -3.82 11.44
N THR A 198 11.37 -4.11 12.47
CA THR A 198 11.66 -5.19 13.44
C THR A 198 11.55 -6.59 12.83
N VAL A 199 10.85 -6.72 11.72
CA VAL A 199 10.58 -7.99 11.01
C VAL A 199 11.10 -7.99 9.58
N ARG A 200 12.02 -7.07 9.25
CA ARG A 200 12.67 -6.93 7.93
C ARG A 200 11.73 -6.56 6.79
N GLU A 201 10.53 -6.07 7.09
CA GLU A 201 9.58 -5.48 6.13
C GLU A 201 9.74 -3.96 6.10
N HIS A 202 10.95 -3.51 5.77
CA HIS A 202 11.31 -2.08 5.86
C HIS A 202 10.45 -1.17 4.99
N ALA A 203 9.98 -1.66 3.85
CA ALA A 203 9.12 -0.90 2.96
C ALA A 203 7.79 -0.53 3.63
N ALA A 204 7.24 -1.42 4.47
CA ALA A 204 5.97 -1.21 5.17
C ALA A 204 6.01 -0.02 6.14
N THR A 205 7.14 0.19 6.83
CA THR A 205 7.34 1.32 7.76
C THR A 205 7.27 2.69 7.05
N GLY A 206 7.26 2.72 5.71
CA GLY A 206 6.95 3.90 4.92
C GLY A 206 5.62 4.56 5.31
N PHE A 207 4.66 3.83 5.89
CA PHE A 207 3.40 4.36 6.43
C PHE A 207 3.60 5.59 7.32
N ILE A 208 4.58 5.52 8.24
CA ILE A 208 4.79 6.55 9.26
C ILE A 208 5.22 7.88 8.62
N VAL A 209 5.84 7.83 7.44
CA VAL A 209 6.43 8.98 6.74
C VAL A 209 5.80 9.21 5.37
N ALA A 210 4.66 8.58 5.09
CA ALA A 210 3.99 8.65 3.78
C ALA A 210 3.38 10.04 3.51
N GLY A 211 2.95 10.73 4.57
CA GLY A 211 2.29 12.03 4.50
C GLY A 211 3.18 13.19 4.03
N PRO A 212 2.65 14.41 3.96
CA PRO A 212 3.39 15.59 3.53
C PRO A 212 4.62 15.87 4.40
N LYS A 213 5.69 16.36 3.78
CA LYS A 213 6.93 16.74 4.48
C LYS A 213 7.27 18.19 4.16
N ASP A 214 7.43 19.00 5.21
CA ASP A 214 8.01 20.32 5.09
C ASP A 214 9.54 20.22 4.88
N ILE A 215 10.00 20.63 3.71
CA ILE A 215 11.41 20.61 3.30
C ILE A 215 12.00 22.00 3.08
N VAL A 216 11.21 23.07 3.31
CA VAL A 216 11.68 24.46 3.13
C VAL A 216 12.80 24.75 4.13
N GLY A 217 12.63 24.26 5.37
CA GLY A 217 13.66 24.29 6.41
C GLY A 217 14.11 25.69 6.83
N GLY A 218 13.66 26.16 8.00
CA GLY A 218 14.12 27.44 8.57
C GLY A 218 15.50 27.35 9.24
N LYS A 219 16.23 28.47 9.33
CA LYS A 219 17.39 28.60 10.25
C LYS A 219 16.97 28.89 11.69
N ASP A 220 15.75 29.39 11.87
CA ASP A 220 15.17 29.69 13.19
C ASP A 220 14.92 28.39 13.99
N PRO A 221 15.54 28.23 15.17
CA PRO A 221 15.29 27.08 16.03
C PRO A 221 13.83 26.89 16.43
N LEU A 222 13.05 27.97 16.57
CA LEU A 222 11.63 27.89 16.93
C LEU A 222 10.81 27.27 15.80
N LEU A 223 11.04 27.73 14.56
CA LEU A 223 10.36 27.17 13.38
C LEU A 223 10.69 25.69 13.20
N ARG A 224 11.94 25.27 13.43
CA ARG A 224 12.31 23.83 13.37
C ARG A 224 11.56 22.99 14.39
N LYS A 225 11.41 23.49 15.63
CA LYS A 225 10.64 22.80 16.66
C LYS A 225 9.16 22.71 16.30
N GLN A 226 8.60 23.77 15.70
CA GLN A 226 7.21 23.78 15.25
C GLN A 226 6.98 22.80 14.09
N GLN A 227 7.88 22.78 13.10
CA GLN A 227 7.87 21.80 12.01
C GLN A 227 7.89 20.38 12.56
N ARG A 228 8.82 20.08 13.48
CA ARG A 228 8.91 18.77 14.13
C ARG A 228 7.64 18.39 14.87
N ALA A 229 7.06 19.32 15.64
CA ALA A 229 5.81 19.08 16.36
C ALA A 229 4.65 18.79 15.40
N ASN A 230 4.63 19.42 14.23
CA ASN A 230 3.62 19.16 13.19
C ASN A 230 3.82 17.79 12.52
N GLU A 231 5.05 17.39 12.20
CA GLU A 231 5.35 16.05 11.68
C GLU A 231 4.87 14.95 12.65
N LEU A 232 5.20 15.10 13.93
CA LEU A 232 4.80 14.14 14.95
C LEU A 232 3.28 14.10 15.17
N ALA A 233 2.62 15.27 15.14
CA ALA A 233 1.17 15.34 15.20
C ALA A 233 0.51 14.66 13.98
N ASP A 234 1.11 14.74 12.81
CA ASP A 234 0.66 14.06 11.60
C ASP A 234 0.73 12.53 11.75
N MET A 235 1.84 12.01 12.29
CA MET A 235 2.04 10.58 12.58
C MET A 235 1.01 10.04 13.58
N VAL A 236 0.74 10.79 14.65
CA VAL A 236 -0.32 10.44 15.61
C VAL A 236 -1.70 10.48 14.94
N GLY A 237 -1.96 11.52 14.16
CA GLY A 237 -3.23 11.72 13.47
C GLY A 237 -3.56 10.58 12.51
N VAL A 238 -2.62 10.17 11.65
CA VAL A 238 -2.83 9.08 10.69
C VAL A 238 -2.92 7.72 11.33
N THR A 239 -2.12 7.46 12.36
CA THR A 239 -2.19 6.19 13.09
C THR A 239 -3.54 6.05 13.79
N GLY A 240 -4.02 7.13 14.41
CA GLY A 240 -5.34 7.19 15.03
C GLY A 240 -6.48 6.99 14.03
N SER A 241 -6.46 7.71 12.90
CA SER A 241 -7.54 7.63 11.92
C SER A 241 -7.52 6.31 11.13
N ALA A 242 -6.34 5.82 10.72
CA ALA A 242 -6.22 4.63 9.87
C ALA A 242 -6.49 3.32 10.61
N PHE A 243 -6.06 3.20 11.88
CA PHE A 243 -6.16 1.93 12.61
C PHE A 243 -7.20 1.95 13.73
N LEU A 244 -7.43 3.10 14.37
CA LEU A 244 -8.41 3.19 15.46
C LEU A 244 -9.76 3.73 14.96
N GLY A 245 -9.80 4.39 13.79
CA GLY A 245 -10.99 5.09 13.33
C GLY A 245 -11.34 6.31 14.20
N LEU A 246 -10.36 6.83 14.94
CA LEU A 246 -10.53 7.91 15.93
C LEU A 246 -9.81 9.18 15.48
N THR A 247 -10.41 10.33 15.80
CA THR A 247 -9.81 11.65 15.53
C THR A 247 -8.85 12.09 16.64
N VAL A 248 -7.87 11.22 16.96
CA VAL A 248 -6.87 11.45 18.03
C VAL A 248 -6.20 12.82 17.92
N GLY A 249 -5.99 13.33 16.70
CA GLY A 249 -5.42 14.66 16.45
C GLY A 249 -6.15 15.84 17.10
N CYS A 250 -7.46 15.71 17.42
CA CYS A 250 -8.17 16.74 18.18
C CYS A 250 -7.65 16.90 19.61
N ALA A 251 -7.11 15.82 20.19
CA ALA A 251 -6.56 15.81 21.55
C ALA A 251 -5.25 16.62 21.68
N ARG A 252 -4.68 17.10 20.57
CA ARG A 252 -3.44 17.91 20.56
C ARG A 252 -3.52 19.16 21.44
N CYS A 253 -4.64 19.88 21.38
CA CYS A 253 -4.79 21.20 22.00
C CYS A 253 -5.67 21.19 23.27
N HIS A 254 -6.55 20.21 23.39
CA HIS A 254 -7.49 20.04 24.50
C HIS A 254 -7.92 18.56 24.53
N ASP A 255 -8.47 18.06 25.64
CA ASP A 255 -9.04 16.70 25.66
C ASP A 255 -10.08 16.51 24.55
N HIS A 256 -10.13 15.32 23.95
CA HIS A 256 -10.97 15.06 22.80
C HIS A 256 -12.45 15.31 23.13
N LYS A 257 -13.15 16.05 22.26
CA LYS A 257 -14.50 16.56 22.54
C LYS A 257 -15.53 15.46 22.81
N PHE A 258 -15.40 14.33 22.12
CA PHE A 258 -16.40 13.27 22.10
C PHE A 258 -15.89 11.91 22.52
N ASP A 259 -14.58 11.70 22.61
CA ASP A 259 -13.96 10.40 22.87
C ASP A 259 -13.11 10.54 24.13
N PRO A 260 -12.87 9.47 24.89
CA PRO A 260 -12.20 9.56 26.19
C PRO A 260 -10.68 9.52 25.94
N ILE A 261 -10.19 10.51 25.20
CA ILE A 261 -8.79 10.68 24.84
C ILE A 261 -8.35 12.00 25.42
N SER A 262 -7.54 11.94 26.47
CA SER A 262 -6.96 13.13 27.06
C SER A 262 -5.85 13.72 26.17
N GLN A 263 -5.52 14.98 26.42
CA GLN A 263 -4.32 15.58 25.86
C GLN A 263 -3.06 14.83 26.28
N GLU A 264 -3.02 14.25 27.49
CA GLU A 264 -1.90 13.41 27.94
C GLU A 264 -1.74 12.15 27.07
N ASP A 265 -2.85 11.51 26.68
CA ASP A 265 -2.82 10.34 25.79
C ASP A 265 -2.26 10.70 24.41
N PHE A 266 -2.63 11.87 23.87
CA PHE A 266 -2.07 12.37 22.61
C PHE A 266 -0.54 12.50 22.67
N TYR A 267 -0.02 13.15 23.71
CA TYR A 267 1.43 13.34 23.85
C TYR A 267 2.17 12.05 24.22
N SER A 268 1.52 11.12 24.93
CA SER A 268 2.06 9.78 25.20
C SER A 268 2.20 8.97 23.91
N MET A 269 1.20 9.03 23.03
CA MET A 269 1.28 8.42 21.70
C MET A 269 2.33 9.11 20.82
N GLN A 270 2.44 10.44 20.91
CA GLN A 270 3.46 11.20 20.19
C GLN A 270 4.88 10.74 20.56
N ALA A 271 5.13 10.45 21.84
CA ALA A 271 6.44 10.02 22.33
C ALA A 271 6.96 8.74 21.66
N VAL A 272 6.07 7.86 21.19
CA VAL A 272 6.46 6.64 20.45
C VAL A 272 7.11 6.99 19.11
N PHE A 273 6.66 8.07 18.47
CA PHE A 273 7.16 8.51 17.16
C PHE A 273 8.31 9.52 17.24
N GLU A 274 8.71 9.93 18.45
CA GLU A 274 9.75 10.95 18.66
C GLU A 274 11.08 10.60 17.96
N GLY A 275 11.40 9.30 17.84
CA GLY A 275 12.60 8.82 17.15
C GLY A 275 12.50 8.76 15.62
N VAL A 276 11.31 8.95 15.04
CA VAL A 276 11.09 8.78 13.59
C VAL A 276 11.41 10.06 12.84
N VAL A 277 12.30 9.96 11.85
CA VAL A 277 12.67 11.07 10.96
C VAL A 277 12.48 10.69 9.50
N HIS A 278 12.10 11.66 8.68
CA HIS A 278 12.08 11.49 7.24
C HIS A 278 13.51 11.37 6.68
N GLY A 279 13.78 10.29 5.94
CA GLY A 279 15.06 10.08 5.29
C GLY A 279 15.04 8.87 4.36
N GLU A 280 16.16 8.66 3.69
CA GLU A 280 16.38 7.49 2.86
C GLU A 280 16.92 6.33 3.69
N ARG A 281 16.47 5.11 3.37
CA ARG A 281 16.96 3.87 4.00
C ARG A 281 17.20 2.84 2.91
N ASN A 282 18.28 2.08 3.06
CA ASN A 282 18.52 0.91 2.22
C ASN A 282 17.47 -0.15 2.51
N VAL A 283 16.59 -0.42 1.55
CA VAL A 283 15.65 -1.54 1.59
C VAL A 283 16.33 -2.73 0.91
N PRO A 284 16.61 -3.83 1.63
CA PRO A 284 17.17 -5.02 1.01
C PRO A 284 16.26 -5.53 -0.10
N LEU A 285 16.86 -5.90 -1.24
CA LEU A 285 16.13 -6.60 -2.28
C LEU A 285 15.60 -7.93 -1.74
N ARG A 286 14.39 -8.29 -2.18
CA ARG A 286 13.83 -9.62 -1.92
C ARG A 286 14.65 -10.68 -2.65
N ASP A 287 14.67 -11.90 -2.12
CA ASP A 287 15.53 -12.95 -2.64
C ASP A 287 15.12 -13.39 -4.06
N GLU A 288 13.83 -13.32 -4.39
CA GLU A 288 13.33 -13.59 -5.74
C GLU A 288 13.87 -12.56 -6.74
N VAL A 289 13.89 -11.28 -6.36
CA VAL A 289 14.40 -10.18 -7.20
C VAL A 289 15.91 -10.29 -7.38
N LYS A 290 16.65 -10.66 -6.33
CA LYS A 290 18.10 -10.92 -6.45
C LYS A 290 18.37 -12.04 -7.46
N LYS A 291 17.63 -13.14 -7.34
CA LYS A 291 17.75 -14.28 -8.26
C LYS A 291 17.46 -13.87 -9.71
N GLU A 292 16.40 -13.10 -9.94
CA GLU A 292 16.05 -12.59 -11.27
C GLU A 292 17.15 -11.66 -11.84
N ILE A 293 17.70 -10.77 -11.01
CA ILE A 293 18.83 -9.91 -11.41
C ILE A 293 20.05 -10.75 -11.81
N ASP A 294 20.35 -11.81 -11.05
CA ASP A 294 21.48 -12.70 -11.35
C ASP A 294 21.25 -13.46 -12.69
N GLU A 295 20.04 -13.97 -12.91
CA GLU A 295 19.64 -14.66 -14.15
C GLU A 295 19.71 -13.71 -15.37
N LEU A 296 19.13 -12.52 -15.25
CA LEU A 296 19.18 -11.50 -16.30
C LEU A 296 20.61 -10.99 -16.54
N GLY A 297 21.43 -10.89 -15.49
CA GLY A 297 22.84 -10.55 -15.58
C GLY A 297 23.63 -11.60 -16.38
N ALA A 298 23.36 -12.89 -16.14
CA ALA A 298 23.96 -13.99 -16.90
C ALA A 298 23.53 -13.95 -18.38
N GLN A 299 22.23 -13.77 -18.65
CA GLN A 299 21.71 -13.65 -20.02
C GLN A 299 22.30 -12.44 -20.75
N LYS A 300 22.36 -11.28 -20.10
CA LYS A 300 22.98 -10.07 -20.65
C LYS A 300 24.44 -10.31 -20.99
N SER A 301 25.20 -10.98 -20.12
CA SER A 301 26.61 -11.30 -20.37
C SER A 301 26.79 -12.22 -21.59
N LEU A 302 25.93 -13.23 -21.74
CA LEU A 302 25.90 -14.11 -22.92
C LEU A 302 25.57 -13.34 -24.20
N LEU A 303 24.50 -12.56 -24.19
CA LEU A 303 24.09 -11.73 -25.34
C LEU A 303 25.16 -10.70 -25.71
N GLN A 304 25.80 -10.08 -24.72
CA GLN A 304 26.92 -9.18 -24.95
C GLN A 304 28.11 -9.91 -25.60
N LYS A 305 28.39 -11.15 -25.20
CA LYS A 305 29.44 -11.97 -25.83
C LYS A 305 29.08 -12.33 -27.27
N GLU A 306 27.82 -12.67 -27.54
CA GLU A 306 27.34 -12.91 -28.91
C GLU A 306 27.35 -11.65 -29.75
N LEU A 307 27.03 -10.49 -29.18
CA LEU A 307 27.02 -9.22 -29.89
C LEU A 307 28.44 -8.74 -30.21
N ARG A 308 29.44 -9.03 -29.36
CA ARG A 308 30.85 -8.68 -29.61
C ARG A 308 31.37 -9.18 -30.95
N ARG A 309 30.85 -10.29 -31.51
CA ARG A 309 31.27 -10.76 -32.84
C ARG A 309 30.81 -9.87 -33.99
N PHE A 310 29.81 -9.02 -33.74
CA PHE A 310 29.24 -8.09 -34.71
C PHE A 310 29.61 -6.64 -34.44
N ILE A 311 30.15 -6.34 -33.26
CA ILE A 311 30.71 -5.03 -32.96
C ILE A 311 32.11 -5.02 -33.59
N PRO A 312 32.36 -4.21 -34.64
CA PRO A 312 33.71 -4.07 -35.15
C PRO A 312 34.60 -3.63 -34.00
N GLU A 313 35.74 -4.30 -33.81
CA GLU A 313 36.75 -3.81 -32.89
C GLU A 313 37.16 -2.43 -33.39
N SER A 314 36.60 -1.37 -32.80
CA SER A 314 37.13 -0.04 -33.02
C SER A 314 38.54 -0.08 -32.44
N THR A 315 39.53 -0.36 -33.30
CA THR A 315 40.89 0.09 -33.04
C THR A 315 40.78 1.53 -32.57
N LYS A 316 41.49 1.92 -31.51
CA LYS A 316 41.53 3.30 -30.98
C LYS A 316 41.98 4.35 -32.02
N SER A 317 42.18 3.94 -33.26
CA SER A 317 42.44 4.75 -34.44
C SER A 317 41.09 5.13 -35.06
N PHE A 318 40.80 6.42 -35.12
CA PHE A 318 39.79 6.92 -36.05
C PHE A 318 40.10 6.37 -37.45
N VAL A 319 39.21 5.55 -38.01
CA VAL A 319 39.25 5.24 -39.43
C VAL A 319 38.59 6.42 -40.13
N LEU A 320 39.42 7.34 -40.63
CA LEU A 320 38.98 8.33 -41.59
C LEU A 320 38.68 7.57 -42.89
N LEU A 321 37.39 7.37 -43.16
CA LEU A 321 36.92 6.96 -44.48
C LEU A 321 37.01 8.20 -45.37
N ASP A 322 38.21 8.42 -45.92
CA ASP A 322 38.43 9.37 -46.99
C ASP A 322 38.22 8.65 -48.33
N ASP A 323 37.60 9.32 -49.30
CA ASP A 323 37.23 8.76 -50.61
C ASP A 323 38.47 8.32 -51.44
N GLU A 324 39.68 8.63 -50.97
CA GLU A 324 40.95 8.28 -51.61
C GLU A 324 41.52 6.91 -51.19
N ASN A 325 40.94 6.21 -50.20
CA ASN A 325 41.51 4.94 -49.69
C ASN A 325 40.67 3.71 -50.09
N SER A 326 40.41 3.58 -51.39
CA SER A 326 39.60 2.52 -52.01
C SER A 326 40.11 1.09 -51.79
N ASP A 327 41.37 0.96 -51.39
CA ASP A 327 42.07 -0.33 -51.36
C ASP A 327 41.80 -1.12 -50.06
N GLN A 328 41.10 -0.50 -49.09
CA GLN A 328 40.74 -1.09 -47.80
C GLN A 328 39.23 -1.29 -47.62
N VAL A 329 38.42 -1.05 -48.66
CA VAL A 329 36.96 -1.13 -48.60
C VAL A 329 36.42 -2.11 -49.63
N GLU A 330 35.76 -3.18 -49.18
CA GLU A 330 35.01 -4.08 -50.06
C GLU A 330 33.57 -3.56 -50.20
N PHE A 331 33.22 -3.05 -51.39
CA PHE A 331 31.89 -2.53 -51.66
C PHE A 331 30.89 -3.67 -51.84
N LEU A 332 29.98 -3.85 -50.88
CA LEU A 332 28.91 -4.87 -50.91
C LEU A 332 27.91 -4.67 -52.07
N GLN A 333 27.88 -3.48 -52.69
CA GLN A 333 27.19 -3.18 -53.94
C GLN A 333 28.01 -2.19 -54.78
N LYS A 334 27.97 -2.32 -56.12
CA LYS A 334 28.57 -1.35 -57.03
C LYS A 334 27.96 0.03 -56.77
N THR A 335 28.80 1.03 -56.52
CA THR A 335 28.39 2.43 -56.40
C THR A 335 27.54 2.84 -57.60
N ALA A 336 26.27 3.16 -57.33
CA ALA A 336 25.35 3.66 -58.35
C ALA A 336 25.62 5.15 -58.62
N GLY A 337 26.70 5.44 -59.35
CA GLY A 337 26.98 6.76 -59.92
C GLY A 337 28.01 7.61 -59.17
N LYS A 338 28.66 8.52 -59.92
CA LYS A 338 29.53 9.57 -59.38
C LYS A 338 28.64 10.72 -58.90
N GLY A 339 28.43 10.82 -57.59
CA GLY A 339 27.72 11.96 -57.01
C GLY A 339 28.56 13.22 -57.13
N THR A 340 28.20 14.13 -58.02
CA THR A 340 28.74 15.49 -58.04
C THR A 340 27.95 16.36 -57.07
N ASN A 341 28.23 16.27 -55.77
CA ASN A 341 27.69 17.25 -54.83
C ASN A 341 28.56 18.52 -54.88
N PRO A 342 28.04 19.66 -55.37
CA PRO A 342 28.75 20.94 -55.26
C PRO A 342 28.96 21.30 -53.78
N LYS A 343 30.10 21.94 -53.47
CA LYS A 343 30.40 22.46 -52.13
C LYS A 343 29.27 23.40 -51.67
N GLY A 344 28.55 23.01 -50.63
CA GLY A 344 27.46 23.80 -50.06
C GLY A 344 27.96 25.13 -49.51
N THR A 345 27.35 26.23 -49.95
CA THR A 345 27.54 27.58 -49.40
C THR A 345 26.38 28.04 -48.51
N ASP A 346 25.45 27.17 -48.12
CA ASP A 346 24.37 27.54 -47.21
C ASP A 346 24.22 26.58 -46.02
N ARG A 347 23.90 27.17 -44.87
CA ARG A 347 23.67 26.49 -43.58
C ARG A 347 22.44 25.59 -43.68
N GLY A 348 22.68 24.28 -43.79
CA GLY A 348 21.67 23.24 -43.66
C GLY A 348 21.82 22.49 -42.34
N TYR A 349 20.71 22.39 -41.64
CA TYR A 349 20.47 21.53 -40.48
C TYR A 349 20.88 20.08 -40.71
N LEU A 350 21.64 19.51 -39.77
CA LEU A 350 21.22 18.45 -38.85
C LEU A 350 22.22 18.36 -37.69
#